data_AF-A0A946XX50-F1
#
_entry.id   AF-A0A946XX50-F1
#
_cell.length_a   1.000
_cell.length_b   1.000
_cell.length_c   1.000
_cell.angle_alpha   90.00
_cell.angle_beta   90.00
_cell.angle_gamma   90.00
#
_symmetry.space_group_name_H-M   'P 1'
#
loop_
_entity.id
_entity.type
_entity.pdbx_description
1 polymer ?
#
loop_
_entity_poly.entity_id
_entity_poly.type
_entity_poly.pdbx_seq_one_letter_code
_entity_poly.pdbx_strand_id
1 'polypeptide(L)'
;MNKLTIKDLDVKGKRVLMRVDFNVPVKDGVVGDDTRIVAALPSINYVLENGGSLVLMSHCGRPKGEKNMEFTLKPAADRLAELVSAKVTLAPDVIGPEVKKLVDGIKAGEILVLENVRFYKEEEGKGCTPEEQDAFSKELASFGDVYVSDAFGTAHRAHASMVGVTKYIDQCAAGFLLSKEIEYLGKALEAPVKPFVAIIGGAKISGKIDVVTNLMDKCDAILIGGGMAYTFYKA
;
A
#
# COMPACT_ATOMS: atom_id res chain seq x y z
N MET A 1 -9.36 -11.08 -14.12
CA MET A 1 -8.32 -10.13 -13.65
C MET A 1 -7.18 -10.18 -14.65
N ASN A 2 -6.81 -9.06 -15.28
CA ASN A 2 -5.76 -9.00 -16.31
C ASN A 2 -4.39 -8.54 -15.75
N LYS A 3 -4.19 -8.64 -14.44
CA LYS A 3 -2.94 -8.26 -13.77
C LYS A 3 -2.33 -9.50 -13.14
N LEU A 4 -1.00 -9.57 -13.11
CA LEU A 4 -0.29 -10.59 -12.36
C LEU A 4 -0.63 -10.44 -10.88
N THR A 5 -0.79 -11.58 -10.21
CA THR A 5 -0.95 -11.69 -8.77
C THR A 5 0.32 -12.27 -8.16
N ILE A 6 0.47 -12.16 -6.84
CA ILE A 6 1.61 -12.75 -6.13
C ILE A 6 1.77 -14.26 -6.39
N LYS A 7 0.68 -14.95 -6.77
CA LYS A 7 0.70 -16.38 -7.15
C LYS A 7 1.38 -16.65 -8.48
N ASP A 8 1.47 -15.64 -9.35
CA ASP A 8 2.09 -15.74 -10.66
C ASP A 8 3.61 -15.45 -10.62
N LEU A 9 4.13 -15.05 -9.45
CA LEU A 9 5.55 -14.79 -9.23
C LEU A 9 6.27 -16.02 -8.67
N ASP A 10 7.44 -16.33 -9.23
CA ASP A 10 8.41 -17.18 -8.56
C ASP A 10 9.17 -16.35 -7.53
N VAL A 11 8.88 -16.58 -6.25
CA VAL A 11 9.45 -15.84 -5.12
C VAL A 11 10.58 -16.61 -4.41
N LYS A 12 10.83 -17.87 -4.77
CA LYS A 12 11.76 -18.72 -4.05
C LYS A 12 13.19 -18.22 -4.21
N GLY A 13 13.85 -17.94 -3.09
CA GLY A 13 15.22 -17.40 -3.07
C GLY A 13 15.34 -15.96 -3.58
N LYS A 14 14.21 -15.26 -3.81
CA LYS A 14 14.20 -13.86 -4.25
C LYS A 14 13.84 -12.93 -3.11
N ARG A 15 14.30 -11.68 -3.23
CA ARG A 15 13.87 -10.54 -2.41
C ARG A 15 12.60 -9.96 -3.03
N VAL A 16 11.50 -10.06 -2.30
CA VAL A 16 10.23 -9.47 -2.71
C VAL A 16 10.12 -8.07 -2.08
N LEU A 17 10.23 -7.05 -2.92
CA LEU A 17 9.92 -5.68 -2.51
C LEU A 17 8.41 -5.52 -2.48
N MET A 18 7.83 -5.33 -1.28
CA MET A 18 6.38 -5.32 -1.11
C MET A 18 5.91 -4.00 -0.50
N ARG A 19 4.94 -3.37 -1.16
CA ARG A 19 4.29 -2.16 -0.67
C ARG A 19 3.01 -2.53 0.08
N VAL A 20 2.99 -2.28 1.38
CA VAL A 20 1.85 -2.56 2.29
C VAL A 20 1.28 -1.28 2.88
N ASP A 21 0.07 -1.33 3.44
CA ASP A 21 -0.54 -0.20 4.16
C ASP A 21 -0.44 -0.40 5.68
N PHE A 22 0.70 -0.05 6.27
CA PHE A 22 0.87 0.01 7.74
C PHE A 22 0.61 1.40 8.33
N ASN A 23 -0.19 2.24 7.65
CA ASN A 23 -0.62 3.51 8.24
C ASN A 23 -1.73 3.24 9.27
N VAL A 24 -1.32 2.83 10.47
CA VAL A 24 -2.17 2.48 11.61
C VAL A 24 -2.19 3.60 12.65
N PRO A 25 -3.27 3.75 13.44
CA PRO A 25 -3.28 4.69 14.54
C PRO A 25 -2.30 4.23 15.63
N VAL A 26 -1.34 5.10 15.95
CA VAL A 26 -0.36 4.88 17.02
C VAL A 26 -0.62 5.88 18.14
N LYS A 27 -0.61 5.40 19.38
CA LYS A 27 -0.67 6.22 20.58
C LYS A 27 0.39 5.74 21.55
N ASP A 28 1.23 6.65 22.05
CA ASP A 28 2.31 6.36 23.01
C ASP A 28 3.23 5.21 22.54
N GLY A 29 3.49 5.11 21.24
CA GLY A 29 4.31 4.07 20.63
C GLY A 29 3.62 2.70 20.45
N VAL A 30 2.32 2.60 20.75
CA VAL A 30 1.53 1.36 20.65
C VAL A 30 0.52 1.47 19.52
N VAL A 31 0.36 0.39 18.75
CA VAL A 31 -0.66 0.26 17.71
C VAL A 31 -2.03 0.09 18.35
N GLY A 32 -2.96 1.01 18.07
CA GLY A 32 -4.33 0.95 18.61
C GLY A 32 -5.27 0.05 17.81
N ASP A 33 -5.10 0.00 16.49
CA ASP A 33 -5.86 -0.85 15.56
C ASP A 33 -4.90 -1.44 14.53
N ASP A 34 -4.70 -2.75 14.59
CA ASP A 34 -3.78 -3.50 13.73
C ASP A 34 -4.45 -4.12 12.50
N THR A 35 -5.72 -3.80 12.23
CA THR A 35 -6.50 -4.35 11.11
C THR A 35 -5.74 -4.30 9.79
N ARG A 36 -5.01 -3.20 9.53
CA ARG A 36 -4.25 -3.05 8.29
C ARG A 36 -2.98 -3.91 8.23
N ILE A 37 -2.34 -4.16 9.38
CA ILE A 37 -1.19 -5.06 9.48
C ILE A 37 -1.67 -6.49 9.23
N VAL A 38 -2.75 -6.89 9.92
CA VAL A 38 -3.39 -8.20 9.76
C VAL A 38 -3.83 -8.44 8.31
N ALA A 39 -4.39 -7.42 7.65
CA ALA A 39 -4.84 -7.53 6.26
C ALA A 39 -3.70 -7.83 5.26
N ALA A 40 -2.45 -7.48 5.57
CA ALA A 40 -1.29 -7.76 4.73
C ALA A 40 -0.68 -9.15 4.98
N LEU A 41 -1.01 -9.80 6.11
CA LEU A 41 -0.44 -11.10 6.51
C LEU A 41 -0.61 -12.20 5.45
N PRO A 42 -1.74 -12.33 4.72
CA PRO A 42 -1.85 -13.35 3.69
C PRO A 42 -0.76 -13.25 2.61
N SER A 43 -0.43 -12.04 2.16
CA SER A 43 0.61 -11.82 1.14
C SER A 43 2.01 -12.03 1.73
N ILE A 44 2.22 -11.57 2.97
CA ILE A 44 3.49 -11.75 3.70
C ILE A 44 3.78 -13.24 3.89
N ASN A 45 2.84 -13.99 4.47
CA ASN A 45 3.01 -15.42 4.74
C ASN A 45 3.23 -16.21 3.46
N TYR A 46 2.54 -15.87 2.36
CA TYR A 46 2.76 -16.53 1.07
C TYR A 46 4.21 -16.41 0.60
N VAL A 47 4.84 -15.23 0.69
CA VAL A 47 6.25 -15.07 0.30
C VAL A 47 7.16 -15.91 1.17
N LEU A 48 6.95 -15.89 2.50
CA LEU A 48 7.76 -16.62 3.46
C LEU A 48 7.65 -18.14 3.26
N GLU A 49 6.43 -18.66 3.13
CA GLU A 49 6.13 -20.09 2.94
C GLU A 49 6.69 -20.61 1.59
N ASN A 50 6.78 -19.75 0.58
CA ASN A 50 7.35 -20.09 -0.72
C ASN A 50 8.86 -19.78 -0.82
N GLY A 51 9.52 -19.51 0.31
CA GLY A 51 10.98 -19.42 0.41
C GLY A 51 11.58 -18.11 -0.10
N GLY A 52 10.80 -17.04 -0.20
CA GLY A 52 11.30 -15.69 -0.47
C GLY A 52 11.69 -14.94 0.81
N SER A 53 12.32 -13.78 0.64
CA SER A 53 12.50 -12.78 1.70
C SER A 53 11.70 -11.53 1.39
N LEU A 54 11.38 -10.73 2.41
CA LEU A 54 10.53 -9.54 2.26
C LEU A 54 11.29 -8.27 2.60
N VAL A 55 11.22 -7.29 1.69
CA VAL A 55 11.52 -5.89 1.99
C VAL A 55 10.21 -5.12 1.95
N LEU A 56 9.67 -4.78 3.12
CA LEU A 56 8.38 -4.11 3.28
C LEU A 56 8.55 -2.59 3.26
N MET A 57 7.75 -1.93 2.42
CA MET A 57 7.63 -0.47 2.38
C MET A 57 6.26 -0.06 2.90
N SER A 58 6.22 0.91 3.81
CA SER A 58 4.98 1.56 4.22
C SER A 58 5.13 3.06 4.42
N HIS A 59 3.99 3.76 4.48
CA HIS A 59 3.94 5.11 5.01
C HIS A 59 3.22 5.11 6.37
N CYS A 60 3.51 6.10 7.20
CA CYS A 60 2.73 6.41 8.41
C CYS A 60 2.45 7.91 8.46
N GLY A 61 1.20 8.29 8.63
CA GLY A 61 0.77 9.69 8.73
C GLY A 61 1.25 10.58 7.57
N ARG A 62 1.61 11.82 7.89
CA ARG A 62 2.00 12.86 6.92
C ARG A 62 3.19 13.68 7.45
N PRO A 63 4.40 13.12 7.44
CA PRO A 63 5.61 13.78 7.92
C PRO A 63 6.16 14.86 6.97
N LYS A 64 5.54 15.07 5.80
CA LYS A 64 5.88 16.13 4.82
C LYS A 64 7.33 16.09 4.31
N GLY A 65 7.93 14.91 4.18
CA GLY A 65 9.32 14.78 3.70
C GLY A 65 10.38 15.11 4.74
N GLU A 66 10.00 15.14 6.03
CA GLU A 66 10.92 15.34 7.15
C GLU A 66 10.94 14.10 8.05
N LYS A 67 12.10 13.80 8.61
CA LYS A 67 12.25 12.70 9.58
C LYS A 67 11.66 13.13 10.92
N ASN A 68 10.47 12.64 11.23
CA ASN A 68 9.82 12.82 12.54
C ASN A 68 9.48 11.45 13.11
N MET A 69 10.11 11.12 14.24
CA MET A 69 9.95 9.82 14.92
C MET A 69 8.54 9.58 15.47
N GLU A 70 7.68 10.58 15.56
CA GLU A 70 6.24 10.36 15.81
C GLU A 70 5.56 9.55 14.70
N PHE A 71 6.11 9.63 13.47
CA PHE A 71 5.62 8.90 12.29
C PHE A 71 6.54 7.73 11.90
N THR A 72 7.38 7.23 12.80
CA THR A 72 8.16 6.01 12.56
C THR A 72 7.24 4.80 12.33
N LEU A 73 7.72 3.83 11.56
CA LEU A 73 7.10 2.52 11.39
C LEU A 73 7.44 1.54 12.51
N LYS A 74 8.29 1.91 13.47
CA LYS A 74 8.68 1.02 14.56
C LYS A 74 7.50 0.33 15.27
N PRO A 75 6.43 1.01 15.71
CA PRO A 75 5.27 0.36 16.32
C PRO A 75 4.61 -0.69 15.43
N ALA A 76 4.52 -0.43 14.13
CA ALA A 76 3.94 -1.36 13.17
C ALA A 76 4.87 -2.56 12.90
N ALA A 77 6.18 -2.34 12.85
CA ALA A 77 7.18 -3.40 12.71
C ALA A 77 7.23 -4.31 13.95
N ASP A 78 7.19 -3.72 15.15
CA ASP A 78 7.12 -4.47 16.41
C ASP A 78 5.83 -5.31 16.45
N ARG A 79 4.68 -4.73 16.10
CA ARG A 79 3.41 -5.47 16.04
C ARG A 79 3.43 -6.58 15.00
N LEU A 80 4.02 -6.35 13.83
CA LEU A 80 4.20 -7.41 12.83
C LEU A 80 5.05 -8.55 13.38
N ALA A 81 6.11 -8.27 14.12
CA ALA A 81 6.97 -9.28 14.73
C ALA A 81 6.24 -10.18 15.75
N GLU A 82 5.20 -9.67 16.40
CA GLU A 82 4.33 -10.47 17.27
C GLU A 82 3.36 -11.38 16.49
N LEU A 83 3.03 -11.00 15.25
CA LEU A 83 2.03 -11.69 14.41
C LEU A 83 2.63 -12.76 13.51
N VAL A 84 3.95 -12.77 13.31
CA VAL A 84 4.64 -13.73 12.42
C VAL A 84 5.76 -14.45 13.17
N SER A 85 6.02 -15.70 12.79
CA SER A 85 7.16 -16.46 13.33
C SER A 85 8.50 -16.08 12.68
N ALA A 86 8.46 -15.34 11.58
CA ALA A 86 9.65 -14.86 10.88
C ALA A 86 10.36 -13.76 11.66
N LYS A 87 11.68 -13.67 11.49
CA LYS A 87 12.45 -12.56 12.05
C LYS A 87 12.09 -11.27 11.31
N VAL A 88 11.59 -10.28 12.05
CA VAL A 88 11.31 -8.93 11.56
C VAL A 88 12.40 -7.98 12.03
N THR A 89 13.01 -7.24 11.09
CA THR A 89 14.00 -6.20 11.38
C THR A 89 13.49 -4.87 10.83
N LEU A 90 13.52 -3.81 11.64
CA LEU A 90 13.30 -2.45 11.14
C LEU A 90 14.64 -1.87 10.67
N ALA A 91 14.68 -1.35 9.45
CA ALA A 91 15.81 -0.61 8.93
C ALA A 91 15.92 0.77 9.62
N PRO A 92 17.13 1.30 9.83
CA PRO A 92 17.32 2.61 10.47
C PRO A 92 16.84 3.79 9.61
N ASP A 93 16.57 3.53 8.33
CA ASP A 93 16.15 4.52 7.35
C ASP A 93 15.43 3.86 6.16
N VAL A 94 15.05 4.64 5.16
CA VAL A 94 14.43 4.15 3.92
C VAL A 94 15.49 3.74 2.88
N ILE A 95 16.57 4.52 2.77
CA ILE A 95 17.64 4.33 1.79
C ILE A 95 19.02 4.57 2.42
N GLY A 96 20.08 4.28 1.68
CA GLY A 96 21.46 4.52 2.12
C GLY A 96 22.26 3.26 2.47
N PRO A 97 23.56 3.42 2.81
CA PRO A 97 24.50 2.30 2.86
C PRO A 97 24.16 1.23 3.90
N GLU A 98 23.60 1.60 5.05
CA GLU A 98 23.21 0.66 6.10
C GLU A 98 21.96 -0.14 5.70
N VAL A 99 20.95 0.53 5.15
CA VAL A 99 19.76 -0.12 4.59
C VAL A 99 20.15 -1.11 3.50
N LYS A 100 21.04 -0.71 2.58
CA LYS A 100 21.53 -1.60 1.52
C LYS A 100 22.22 -2.84 2.08
N LYS A 101 23.05 -2.70 3.12
CA LYS A 101 23.68 -3.86 3.78
C LYS A 101 22.65 -4.81 4.39
N LEU A 102 21.59 -4.28 4.99
CA LEU A 102 20.49 -5.11 5.53
C LEU A 102 19.73 -5.82 4.42
N VAL A 103 19.43 -5.13 3.32
CA VAL A 103 18.76 -5.69 2.14
C VAL A 103 19.61 -6.77 1.47
N ASP A 104 20.92 -6.56 1.32
CA ASP A 104 21.82 -7.54 0.70
C ASP A 104 22.09 -8.75 1.62
N GLY A 105 21.95 -8.56 2.94
CA GLY A 105 22.16 -9.60 3.95
C GLY A 105 20.90 -10.37 4.37
N ILE A 106 19.72 -9.97 3.90
CA ILE A 106 18.46 -10.61 4.29
C ILE A 106 18.39 -12.05 3.78
N LYS A 107 17.93 -12.97 4.62
CA LYS A 107 17.79 -14.39 4.26
C LYS A 107 16.37 -14.74 3.89
N ALA A 108 16.20 -15.83 3.13
CA ALA A 108 14.88 -16.41 2.87
C ALA A 108 14.15 -16.67 4.20
N GLY A 109 12.86 -16.32 4.24
CA GLY A 109 12.04 -16.41 5.46
C GLY A 109 12.23 -15.25 6.46
N GLU A 110 13.04 -14.24 6.15
CA GLU A 110 13.18 -13.02 6.97
C GLU A 110 12.41 -11.83 6.36
N ILE A 111 12.07 -10.88 7.22
CA ILE A 111 11.39 -9.63 6.87
C ILE A 111 12.25 -8.44 7.29
N LEU A 112 12.53 -7.55 6.35
CA LEU A 112 13.05 -6.21 6.60
C LEU A 112 11.94 -5.20 6.35
N VAL A 113 11.59 -4.40 7.35
CA VAL A 113 10.68 -3.26 7.22
C VAL A 113 11.53 -2.02 7.05
N LEU A 114 11.38 -1.31 5.93
CA LEU A 114 12.01 0.00 5.77
C LEU A 114 11.34 1.02 6.69
N GLU A 115 12.04 2.10 7.01
CA GLU A 115 11.40 3.21 7.72
C GLU A 115 10.35 3.91 6.83
N ASN A 116 9.61 4.87 7.38
CA ASN A 116 8.51 5.54 6.70
C ASN A 116 8.95 6.21 5.39
N VAL A 117 8.46 5.70 4.25
CA VAL A 117 8.85 6.23 2.92
C VAL A 117 8.54 7.74 2.76
N ARG A 118 7.58 8.28 3.50
CA ARG A 118 7.23 9.71 3.46
C ARG A 118 8.19 10.62 4.22
N PHE A 119 9.21 10.08 4.90
CA PHE A 119 10.34 10.87 5.38
C PHE A 119 11.17 11.47 4.24
N TYR A 120 10.97 10.98 3.02
CA TYR A 120 11.57 11.51 1.81
C TYR A 120 10.51 12.22 0.99
N LYS A 121 10.77 13.47 0.60
CA LYS A 121 9.87 14.28 -0.24
C LYS A 121 9.67 13.66 -1.63
N GLU A 122 10.66 12.88 -2.07
CA GLU A 122 10.72 12.13 -3.31
C GLU A 122 9.61 11.06 -3.40
N GLU A 123 9.15 10.52 -2.27
CA GLU A 123 8.02 9.58 -2.24
C GLU A 123 6.74 10.19 -2.82
N GLU A 124 6.39 11.40 -2.40
CA GLU A 124 5.18 12.09 -2.87
C GLU A 124 5.42 12.96 -4.10
N GLY A 125 6.68 13.20 -4.49
CA GLY A 125 7.05 14.06 -5.62
C GLY A 125 6.81 15.55 -5.35
N LYS A 126 6.62 15.94 -4.09
CA LYS A 126 6.29 17.32 -3.70
C LYS A 126 7.52 17.98 -3.11
N GLY A 127 8.02 19.02 -3.77
CA GLY A 127 9.23 19.73 -3.33
C GLY A 127 10.54 19.08 -3.78
N CYS A 128 10.48 18.14 -4.73
CA CYS A 128 11.63 17.55 -5.42
C CYS A 128 11.46 17.66 -6.94
N THR A 129 12.53 17.49 -7.69
CA THR A 129 12.45 17.39 -9.15
C THR A 129 11.97 15.99 -9.58
N PRO A 130 11.45 15.83 -10.80
CA PRO A 130 11.13 14.50 -11.35
C PRO A 130 12.33 13.55 -11.36
N GLU A 131 13.54 14.06 -11.61
CA GLU A 131 14.78 13.28 -11.61
C GLU A 131 15.15 12.79 -10.20
N GLU A 132 14.95 13.61 -9.17
CA GLU A 132 15.13 13.20 -7.76
C GLU A 132 14.14 12.08 -7.39
N GLN A 133 12.87 12.21 -7.79
CA GLN A 133 11.86 11.17 -7.56
C GLN A 133 12.17 9.87 -8.32
N ASP A 134 12.63 9.97 -9.57
CA ASP A 134 13.00 8.82 -10.41
C ASP A 134 14.23 8.11 -9.81
N ALA A 135 15.24 8.86 -9.37
CA ALA A 135 16.42 8.31 -8.69
C ALA A 135 16.04 7.58 -7.38
N PHE A 136 15.17 8.16 -6.57
CA PHE A 136 14.65 7.52 -5.35
C PHE A 136 13.87 6.24 -5.66
N SER A 137 13.02 6.28 -6.69
CA SER A 137 12.29 5.11 -7.18
C SER A 137 13.21 3.98 -7.64
N LYS A 138 14.30 4.34 -8.33
CA LYS A 138 15.32 3.40 -8.80
C LYS A 138 16.09 2.77 -7.63
N GLU A 139 16.43 3.56 -6.61
CA GLU A 139 17.08 3.05 -5.42
C GLU A 139 16.18 2.07 -4.66
N LEU A 140 14.92 2.43 -4.41
CA LEU A 140 13.94 1.53 -3.80
C LEU A 140 13.78 0.23 -4.61
N ALA A 141 13.66 0.33 -5.93
CA ALA A 141 13.52 -0.82 -6.81
C ALA A 141 14.72 -1.78 -6.73
N SER A 142 15.93 -1.26 -6.44
CA SER A 142 17.12 -2.09 -6.28
C SER A 142 17.08 -3.04 -5.06
N PHE A 143 16.10 -2.84 -4.16
CA PHE A 143 15.94 -3.67 -2.97
C PHE A 143 15.10 -4.93 -3.17
N GLY A 144 14.53 -5.13 -4.36
CA GLY A 144 13.81 -6.35 -4.70
C GLY A 144 14.16 -6.88 -6.08
N ASP A 145 14.01 -8.18 -6.23
CA ASP A 145 14.12 -8.85 -7.54
C ASP A 145 12.74 -8.90 -8.23
N VAL A 146 11.66 -8.85 -7.44
CA VAL A 146 10.27 -8.72 -7.88
C VAL A 146 9.52 -7.73 -6.99
N TYR A 147 8.45 -7.14 -7.51
CA TYR A 147 7.64 -6.16 -6.79
C TYR A 147 6.20 -6.64 -6.58
N VAL A 148 5.70 -6.45 -5.37
CA VAL A 148 4.31 -6.72 -5.01
C VAL A 148 3.66 -5.48 -4.42
N SER A 149 2.56 -5.02 -5.02
CA SER A 149 1.72 -3.97 -4.44
C SER A 149 0.55 -4.60 -3.70
N ASP A 150 0.47 -4.41 -2.38
CA ASP A 150 -0.62 -4.88 -1.54
C ASP A 150 -1.25 -3.75 -0.71
N ALA A 151 -1.17 -2.52 -1.22
CA ALA A 151 -1.64 -1.30 -0.56
C ALA A 151 -2.70 -0.59 -1.41
N PHE A 152 -3.93 -1.14 -1.44
CA PHE A 152 -5.03 -0.56 -2.24
C PHE A 152 -5.36 0.88 -1.83
N GLY A 153 -5.32 1.19 -0.53
CA GLY A 153 -5.60 2.53 -0.01
C GLY A 153 -4.69 3.63 -0.58
N THR A 154 -3.51 3.28 -1.12
CA THR A 154 -2.58 4.22 -1.77
C THR A 154 -2.42 4.00 -3.27
N ALA A 155 -3.12 3.02 -3.86
CA ALA A 155 -3.04 2.70 -5.30
C ALA A 155 -3.46 3.85 -6.22
N HIS A 156 -4.25 4.80 -5.72
CA HIS A 156 -4.68 5.99 -6.46
C HIS A 156 -3.59 7.07 -6.60
N ARG A 157 -2.37 6.83 -6.07
CA ARG A 157 -1.29 7.82 -6.08
C ARG A 157 -0.07 7.34 -6.84
N ALA A 158 0.48 8.20 -7.70
CA ALA A 158 1.71 7.97 -8.46
C ALA A 158 2.97 8.24 -7.63
N HIS A 159 3.07 7.62 -6.46
CA HIS A 159 4.23 7.76 -5.57
C HIS A 159 5.41 6.89 -6.02
N ALA A 160 6.61 7.19 -5.50
CA ALA A 160 7.82 6.43 -5.79
C ALA A 160 7.67 4.95 -5.40
N SER A 161 7.30 4.67 -4.13
CA SER A 161 7.10 3.30 -3.61
C SER A 161 5.89 2.55 -4.17
N MET A 162 5.05 3.22 -4.98
CA MET A 162 3.83 2.65 -5.57
C MET A 162 3.99 2.40 -7.08
N VAL A 163 4.25 3.47 -7.83
CA VAL A 163 4.31 3.48 -9.31
C VAL A 163 5.76 3.64 -9.78
N GLY A 164 6.55 4.49 -9.14
CA GLY A 164 7.92 4.77 -9.56
C GLY A 164 8.79 3.51 -9.63
N VAL A 165 8.75 2.67 -8.59
CA VAL A 165 9.50 1.39 -8.54
C VAL A 165 9.17 0.45 -9.68
N THR A 166 7.94 0.48 -10.21
CA THR A 166 7.48 -0.45 -11.26
C THR A 166 8.15 -0.20 -12.61
N LYS A 167 8.81 0.95 -12.79
CA LYS A 167 9.60 1.25 -14.00
C LYS A 167 10.89 0.44 -14.09
N TYR A 168 11.38 -0.10 -12.98
CA TYR A 168 12.71 -0.72 -12.88
C TYR A 168 12.67 -2.20 -12.49
N ILE A 169 11.49 -2.76 -12.25
CA ILE A 169 11.30 -4.16 -11.90
C ILE A 169 10.38 -4.79 -12.96
N ASP A 170 10.89 -5.78 -13.67
CA ASP A 170 10.17 -6.41 -14.79
C ASP A 170 8.90 -7.16 -14.32
N GLN A 171 8.97 -7.81 -13.16
CA GLN A 171 7.85 -8.58 -12.60
C GLN A 171 7.19 -7.82 -11.45
N CYS A 172 6.08 -7.16 -11.76
CA CYS A 172 5.24 -6.45 -10.80
C CYS A 172 3.88 -7.16 -10.68
N ALA A 173 3.44 -7.46 -9.45
CA ALA A 173 2.18 -8.14 -9.20
C ALA A 173 1.35 -7.48 -8.10
N ALA A 174 0.06 -7.78 -8.08
CA ALA A 174 -0.84 -7.45 -6.97
C ALA A 174 -0.72 -8.51 -5.86
N GLY A 175 -0.61 -8.06 -4.60
CA GLY A 175 -0.80 -8.92 -3.44
C GLY A 175 -2.27 -9.31 -3.28
N PHE A 176 -2.59 -10.13 -2.27
CA PHE A 176 -3.94 -10.64 -2.09
C PHE A 176 -4.96 -9.57 -1.72
N LEU A 177 -4.60 -8.60 -0.89
CA LEU A 177 -5.50 -7.49 -0.53
C LEU A 177 -5.83 -6.67 -1.78
N LEU A 178 -4.80 -6.24 -2.53
CA LEU A 178 -5.02 -5.46 -3.75
C LEU A 178 -5.79 -6.26 -4.80
N SER A 179 -5.47 -7.54 -4.98
CA SER A 179 -6.17 -8.44 -5.90
C SER A 179 -7.65 -8.54 -5.56
N LYS A 180 -7.99 -8.73 -4.28
CA LYS A 180 -9.38 -8.82 -3.81
C LYS A 180 -10.14 -7.52 -4.07
N GLU A 181 -9.54 -6.37 -3.81
CA GLU A 181 -10.15 -5.05 -4.04
C GLU A 181 -10.42 -4.81 -5.54
N ILE A 182 -9.45 -5.13 -6.40
CA ILE A 182 -9.60 -5.03 -7.87
C ILE A 182 -10.72 -5.96 -8.36
N GLU A 183 -10.76 -7.20 -7.86
CA GLU A 183 -11.79 -8.16 -8.26
C GLU A 183 -13.19 -7.70 -7.81
N TYR A 184 -13.31 -7.24 -6.56
CA TYR A 184 -14.58 -6.78 -6.01
C TYR A 184 -15.10 -5.55 -6.74
N LEU A 185 -14.27 -4.52 -6.91
CA LEU A 185 -14.64 -3.29 -7.61
C LEU A 185 -14.85 -3.51 -9.10
N GLY A 186 -14.02 -4.32 -9.75
CA GLY A 186 -14.17 -4.66 -11.16
C GLY A 186 -15.49 -5.37 -11.43
N LYS A 187 -15.82 -6.42 -10.65
CA LYS A 187 -17.10 -7.12 -10.75
C LYS A 187 -18.29 -6.18 -10.49
N ALA A 188 -18.21 -5.34 -9.46
CA ALA A 188 -19.28 -4.41 -9.12
C ALA A 188 -19.50 -3.32 -10.20
N LEU A 189 -18.48 -2.98 -10.99
CA LEU A 189 -18.55 -1.90 -11.97
C LEU A 189 -18.72 -2.35 -13.42
N GLU A 190 -18.28 -3.56 -13.78
CA GLU A 190 -18.34 -4.06 -15.16
C GLU A 190 -19.54 -4.99 -15.39
N ALA A 191 -19.85 -5.84 -14.41
CA ALA A 191 -20.93 -6.82 -14.50
C ALA A 191 -21.65 -6.95 -13.14
N PRO A 192 -22.31 -5.87 -12.65
CA PRO A 192 -22.97 -5.89 -11.35
C PRO A 192 -24.11 -6.91 -11.33
N VAL A 193 -24.20 -7.68 -10.22
CA VAL A 193 -25.37 -8.50 -9.93
C VAL A 193 -26.54 -7.56 -9.62
N LYS A 194 -27.66 -7.76 -10.31
CA LYS A 194 -28.85 -6.90 -10.19
C LYS A 194 -29.86 -7.45 -9.17
N PRO A 195 -30.56 -6.59 -8.41
CA PRO A 195 -30.48 -5.12 -8.46
C PRO A 195 -29.20 -4.58 -7.81
N PHE A 196 -28.50 -3.67 -8.50
CA PHE A 196 -27.31 -3.02 -8.01
C PHE A 196 -27.65 -1.65 -7.41
N VAL A 197 -27.52 -1.55 -6.10
CA VAL A 197 -27.86 -0.34 -5.34
C VAL A 197 -26.60 0.27 -4.74
N ALA A 198 -26.28 1.50 -5.12
CA ALA A 198 -25.20 2.26 -4.49
C ALA A 198 -25.74 3.11 -3.33
N ILE A 199 -25.11 3.03 -2.16
CA ILE A 199 -25.44 3.85 -0.99
C ILE A 199 -24.32 4.87 -0.80
N ILE A 200 -24.62 6.15 -1.01
CA ILE A 200 -23.63 7.23 -0.98
C ILE A 200 -24.00 8.23 0.12
N GLY A 201 -23.18 8.28 1.17
CA GLY A 201 -23.38 9.17 2.31
C GLY A 201 -22.24 10.15 2.56
N GLY A 202 -22.34 10.94 3.62
CA GLY A 202 -21.27 11.78 4.18
C GLY A 202 -21.62 13.27 4.28
N ALA A 203 -20.67 14.08 4.76
CA ALA A 203 -20.95 15.46 5.18
C ALA A 203 -21.18 16.47 4.04
N LYS A 204 -20.45 16.34 2.92
CA LYS A 204 -20.51 17.27 1.77
C LYS A 204 -20.44 16.50 0.45
N ILE A 205 -21.04 17.08 -0.60
CA ILE A 205 -21.03 16.54 -1.97
C ILE A 205 -19.70 16.80 -2.70
N SER A 206 -18.94 17.82 -2.29
CA SER A 206 -17.65 18.19 -2.88
C SER A 206 -16.67 17.02 -2.81
N GLY A 207 -16.27 16.49 -3.98
CA GLY A 207 -15.40 15.31 -4.12
C GLY A 207 -16.14 13.98 -4.32
N LYS A 208 -17.47 13.97 -4.39
CA LYS A 208 -18.29 12.76 -4.64
C LYS A 208 -19.14 12.83 -5.89
N ILE A 209 -19.23 14.01 -6.52
CA ILE A 209 -19.99 14.21 -7.76
C ILE A 209 -19.51 13.22 -8.82
N ASP A 210 -18.21 13.14 -9.05
CA ASP A 210 -17.65 12.25 -10.08
C ASP A 210 -17.95 10.77 -9.80
N VAL A 211 -18.01 10.37 -8.52
CA VAL A 211 -18.38 9.01 -8.13
C VAL A 211 -19.86 8.75 -8.41
N VAL A 212 -20.74 9.69 -8.05
CA VAL A 212 -22.18 9.59 -8.35
C VAL A 212 -22.40 9.51 -9.85
N THR A 213 -21.79 10.41 -10.63
CA THR A 213 -21.90 10.44 -12.09
C THR A 213 -21.43 9.13 -12.73
N ASN A 214 -20.31 8.56 -12.28
CA ASN A 214 -19.83 7.27 -12.79
C ASN A 214 -20.72 6.08 -12.42
N LEU A 215 -21.44 6.16 -11.31
CA LEU A 215 -22.32 5.08 -10.82
C LEU A 215 -23.74 5.17 -11.37
N MET A 216 -24.19 6.36 -11.80
CA MET A 216 -25.53 6.59 -12.36
C MET A 216 -25.85 5.65 -13.52
N ASP A 217 -24.90 5.46 -14.44
CA ASP A 217 -25.12 4.62 -15.64
C ASP A 217 -25.02 3.11 -15.33
N LYS A 218 -24.67 2.74 -14.10
CA LYS A 218 -24.37 1.35 -13.70
C LYS A 218 -25.33 0.79 -12.66
N CYS A 219 -25.84 1.63 -11.77
CA CYS A 219 -26.72 1.23 -10.67
C CYS A 219 -28.19 1.23 -11.09
N ASP A 220 -28.98 0.30 -10.56
CA ASP A 220 -30.44 0.31 -10.69
C ASP A 220 -31.07 1.33 -9.72
N ALA A 221 -30.40 1.63 -8.61
CA ALA A 221 -30.77 2.72 -7.70
C ALA A 221 -29.55 3.33 -7.00
N ILE A 222 -29.64 4.62 -6.68
CA ILE A 222 -28.66 5.32 -5.84
C ILE A 222 -29.40 5.90 -4.63
N LEU A 223 -29.01 5.46 -3.44
CA LEU A 223 -29.52 5.97 -2.17
C LEU A 223 -28.55 7.01 -1.62
N ILE A 224 -29.01 8.26 -1.51
CA ILE A 224 -28.21 9.38 -0.99
C ILE A 224 -28.58 9.65 0.47
N GLY A 225 -27.58 9.70 1.34
CA GLY A 225 -27.76 9.96 2.77
C GLY A 225 -26.76 10.95 3.36
N GLY A 226 -26.92 11.25 4.65
CA GLY A 226 -26.03 12.18 5.38
C GLY A 226 -26.18 13.65 4.96
N GLY A 227 -25.20 14.48 5.36
CA GLY A 227 -25.23 15.93 5.12
C GLY A 227 -25.30 16.34 3.65
N MET A 228 -24.79 15.51 2.73
CA MET A 228 -24.85 15.81 1.30
C MET A 228 -26.28 15.71 0.71
N ALA A 229 -27.18 14.96 1.35
CA ALA A 229 -28.58 14.89 0.91
C ALA A 229 -29.24 16.27 0.91
N TYR A 230 -28.90 17.14 1.85
CA TYR A 230 -29.45 18.50 1.94
C TYR A 230 -29.10 19.39 0.73
N THR A 231 -27.99 19.11 0.04
CA THR A 231 -27.65 19.82 -1.20
C THR A 231 -28.60 19.43 -2.34
N PHE A 232 -28.96 18.15 -2.43
CA PHE A 232 -29.95 17.67 -3.40
C PHE A 232 -31.36 18.14 -3.05
N TYR A 233 -31.74 18.13 -1.77
CA TYR A 233 -33.05 18.64 -1.32
C TYR A 233 -33.26 20.13 -1.61
N LYS A 234 -32.18 20.92 -1.67
CA LYS A 234 -32.24 22.36 -1.93
C LYS A 234 -32.32 22.69 -3.43
N ALA A 235 -31.79 21.82 -4.29
CA ALA A 235 -31.73 22.02 -5.74
C ALA A 235 -33.08 21.68 -6.39
#